data_AF-A0A1Z5KBC6-F1
#
_entry.id   AF-A0A1Z5KBC6-F1
#
_cell.length_a   1.000
_cell.length_b   1.000
_cell.length_c   1.000
_cell.angle_alpha   90.00
_cell.angle_beta   90.00
_cell.angle_gamma   90.00
#
_symmetry.space_group_name_H-M   'P 1'
#
loop_
_entity.id
_entity.type
_entity.pdbx_description
1 polymer ?
#
loop_
_entity_poly.entity_id
_entity_poly.type
_entity_poly.pdbx_seq_one_letter_code
_entity_poly.pdbx_strand_id
1 'polypeptide(L)'
;MSTPGGGNLSAEQLKARYVGTGHADLSKYEWLTNQHRDTYASFLGHYDQLSYYAVAQNESIGRTRLEFWKKMVQPCGPPPPTKDIDKILEEKRLEEEQQES
;
A
#
# COMPACT_ATOMS: atom_id res chain seq x y z
N MET A 1 14.90 20.80 0.04
CA MET A 1 14.81 20.35 1.45
C MET A 1 16.20 19.86 1.84
N SER A 2 16.81 20.47 2.85
CA SER A 2 18.23 20.22 3.19
C SER A 2 18.33 19.59 4.58
N THR A 3 19.35 18.74 4.78
CA THR A 3 19.66 18.17 6.10
C THR A 3 20.10 19.26 7.09
N PRO A 4 20.10 18.99 8.42
CA PRO A 4 20.75 19.88 9.38
C PRO A 4 22.24 19.94 9.06
N GLY A 5 22.67 20.98 8.35
CA GLY A 5 23.97 21.04 7.67
C GLY A 5 23.92 21.60 6.24
N GLY A 6 22.73 21.86 5.69
CA GLY A 6 22.57 22.55 4.40
C GLY A 6 22.79 21.69 3.16
N GLY A 7 23.16 20.41 3.32
CA GLY A 7 23.31 19.47 2.22
C GLY A 7 21.98 19.05 1.60
N ASN A 8 21.98 18.84 0.29
CA ASN A 8 20.83 18.34 -0.45
C ASN A 8 20.49 16.91 0.03
N LEU A 9 19.22 16.65 0.37
CA LEU A 9 18.78 15.28 0.66
C LEU A 9 18.88 14.44 -0.62
N SER A 10 19.60 13.31 -0.54
CA SER A 10 19.62 12.31 -1.61
C SER A 10 18.24 11.71 -1.81
N ALA A 11 17.93 11.24 -3.02
CA ALA A 11 16.68 10.56 -3.34
C ALA A 11 16.42 9.36 -2.41
N GLU A 12 17.47 8.62 -2.03
CA GLU A 12 17.35 7.49 -1.09
C GLU A 12 16.99 7.95 0.34
N GLN A 13 17.58 9.07 0.77
CA GLN A 13 17.27 9.66 2.07
C GLN A 13 15.82 10.20 2.11
N LEU A 14 15.32 10.74 1.00
CA LEU A 14 13.94 11.16 0.86
C LEU A 14 12.98 9.96 0.94
N LYS A 15 13.28 8.88 0.21
CA LYS A 15 12.50 7.64 0.27
C LYS A 15 12.45 7.04 1.67
N ALA A 16 13.55 7.08 2.41
CA ALA A 16 13.61 6.57 3.78
C ALA A 16 12.77 7.40 4.77
N ARG A 17 12.65 8.72 4.53
CA ARG A 17 11.93 9.63 5.42
C ARG A 17 10.44 9.74 5.11
N TYR A 18 10.08 9.72 3.83
CA TYR A 18 8.73 9.96 3.37
C TYR A 18 8.23 8.72 2.62
N VAL A 19 7.41 7.93 3.33
CA VAL A 19 6.70 6.79 2.75
C VAL A 19 5.85 7.29 1.57
N GLY A 20 5.89 6.55 0.46
CA GLY A 20 5.17 6.93 -0.77
C GLY A 20 5.97 7.76 -1.77
N THR A 21 7.21 8.16 -1.46
CA THR A 21 8.08 8.86 -2.41
C THR A 21 8.36 8.01 -3.66
N GLY A 22 7.91 8.48 -4.82
CA GLY A 22 8.05 7.77 -6.09
C GLY A 22 9.46 7.73 -6.68
N HIS A 23 9.66 6.88 -7.68
CA HIS A 23 10.84 6.82 -8.54
C HIS A 23 10.46 6.39 -9.97
N ALA A 24 11.41 6.47 -10.91
CA ALA A 24 11.16 6.15 -12.32
C ALA A 24 10.64 4.71 -12.53
N ASP A 25 11.18 3.75 -11.79
CA ASP A 25 10.79 2.34 -11.89
C ASP A 25 9.59 1.93 -11.01
N LEU A 26 8.81 2.89 -10.51
CA LEU A 26 7.69 2.60 -9.61
C LEU A 26 6.59 1.84 -10.36
N SER A 27 6.16 0.70 -9.84
CA SER A 27 5.08 -0.06 -10.46
C SER A 27 3.73 0.63 -10.29
N LYS A 28 2.81 0.37 -11.23
CA LYS A 28 1.41 0.84 -11.12
C LYS A 28 0.77 0.36 -9.80
N TYR A 29 1.10 -0.86 -9.36
CA TYR A 29 0.57 -1.42 -8.13
C TYR A 29 1.05 -0.65 -6.89
N GLU A 30 2.35 -0.34 -6.80
CA GLU A 30 2.90 0.43 -5.68
C GLU A 30 2.33 1.85 -5.64
N TRP A 31 2.22 2.52 -6.79
CA TRP A 31 1.61 3.83 -6.89
C TRP A 31 0.16 3.84 -6.37
N LEU A 32 -0.67 2.92 -6.89
CA LEU A 32 -2.06 2.81 -6.49
C LEU A 32 -2.20 2.45 -5.01
N THR A 33 -1.36 1.56 -4.49
CA THR A 33 -1.38 1.17 -3.08
C THR A 33 -1.10 2.36 -2.17
N ASN A 34 -0.10 3.18 -2.50
CA ASN A 34 0.20 4.40 -1.76
C ASN A 34 -0.97 5.40 -1.83
N GLN A 35 -1.51 5.65 -3.03
CA GLN A 35 -2.65 6.54 -3.21
C GLN A 35 -3.87 6.12 -2.36
N HIS A 36 -4.21 4.82 -2.34
CA HIS A 36 -5.35 4.34 -1.55
C HIS A 36 -5.09 4.47 -0.05
N ARG A 37 -3.86 4.17 0.41
CA ARG A 37 -3.49 4.33 1.82
C ARG A 37 -3.57 5.79 2.25
N ASP A 38 -3.10 6.72 1.43
CA ASP A 38 -3.20 8.16 1.70
C ASP A 38 -4.65 8.61 1.76
N THR A 39 -5.50 8.16 0.82
CA THR A 39 -6.94 8.45 0.82
C THR A 39 -7.62 7.94 2.10
N TYR A 40 -7.36 6.69 2.52
CA TYR A 40 -7.91 6.17 3.78
C TYR A 40 -7.37 6.93 5.00
N ALA A 41 -6.09 7.33 4.99
CA ALA A 41 -5.51 8.14 6.06
C ALA A 41 -6.21 9.51 6.16
N SER A 42 -6.53 10.15 5.02
CA SER A 42 -7.33 11.39 5.00
C SER A 42 -8.72 11.17 5.59
N PHE A 43 -9.43 10.10 5.19
CA PHE A 43 -10.75 9.79 5.74
C PHE A 43 -10.71 9.59 7.26
N LEU A 44 -9.63 9.02 7.79
CA LEU A 44 -9.45 8.79 9.22
C LEU A 44 -9.01 10.05 9.98
N GLY A 45 -8.26 10.94 9.34
CA GLY A 45 -7.77 12.20 9.92
C GLY A 45 -8.82 13.32 9.92
N HIS A 46 -9.75 13.30 8.98
CA HIS A 46 -10.79 14.32 8.81
C HIS A 46 -12.15 13.80 9.32
N TYR A 47 -12.59 14.33 10.46
CA TYR A 47 -13.81 13.85 11.13
C TYR A 47 -15.08 14.04 10.31
N ASP A 48 -15.17 15.12 9.54
CA ASP A 48 -16.24 15.41 8.59
C ASP A 48 -16.35 14.33 7.51
N GLN A 49 -15.22 13.90 6.94
CA GLN A 49 -15.20 12.81 5.97
C GLN A 49 -15.60 11.48 6.62
N LEU A 50 -15.03 11.15 7.79
CA LEU A 50 -15.38 9.92 8.50
C LEU A 50 -16.86 9.85 8.84
N SER A 51 -17.43 10.96 9.33
CA SER A 51 -18.85 11.08 9.66
C SER A 51 -19.73 10.91 8.43
N TYR A 52 -19.37 11.55 7.32
CA TYR A 52 -20.07 11.40 6.04
C TYR A 52 -20.14 9.93 5.60
N TYR A 53 -19.02 9.21 5.64
CA TYR A 53 -18.98 7.79 5.28
C TYR A 53 -19.77 6.90 6.24
N ALA A 54 -19.76 7.20 7.54
CA ALA A 54 -20.51 6.44 8.54
C ALA A 54 -22.02 6.58 8.33
N VAL A 55 -22.50 7.81 8.05
CA VAL A 55 -23.90 8.07 7.73
C VAL A 55 -24.31 7.41 6.42
N ALA A 56 -23.48 7.54 5.37
CA ALA A 56 -23.76 6.95 4.06
C ALA A 56 -23.87 5.42 4.10
N GLN A 57 -23.09 4.75 4.95
CA GLN A 57 -23.11 3.30 5.13
C GLN A 57 -24.08 2.82 6.21
N ASN A 58 -24.73 3.75 6.93
CA ASN A 58 -25.58 3.47 8.08
C ASN A 58 -24.88 2.59 9.15
N GLU A 59 -23.59 2.86 9.39
CA GLU A 59 -22.78 2.16 10.38
C GLU A 59 -22.29 3.11 11.46
N SER A 60 -21.88 2.57 12.60
CA SER A 60 -21.28 3.40 13.64
C SER A 60 -19.92 3.95 13.19
N ILE A 61 -19.60 5.19 13.59
CA ILE A 61 -18.32 5.84 13.27
C ILE A 61 -17.13 4.95 13.63
N GLY A 62 -17.22 4.23 14.76
CA GLY A 62 -16.18 3.29 15.20
C GLY A 62 -16.01 2.08 14.28
N ARG A 63 -17.10 1.54 13.72
CA ARG A 63 -17.04 0.43 12.76
C ARG A 63 -16.46 0.88 11.42
N THR A 64 -16.92 2.00 10.87
CA THR A 64 -16.39 2.56 9.63
C THR A 64 -14.88 2.87 9.76
N ARG A 65 -14.46 3.41 10.91
CA ARG A 65 -13.03 3.61 11.22
C ARG A 65 -12.23 2.31 11.22
N LEU A 66 -12.73 1.27 11.87
CA LEU A 66 -12.07 -0.03 11.91
C LEU A 66 -11.98 -0.66 10.50
N GLU A 67 -13.03 -0.52 9.71
CA GLU A 67 -13.08 -1.02 8.35
C GLU A 67 -12.04 -0.35 7.44
N PHE A 68 -11.93 0.99 7.48
CA PHE A 68 -10.90 1.71 6.75
C PHE A 68 -9.50 1.29 7.18
N TRP A 69 -9.26 1.08 8.48
CA TRP A 69 -7.98 0.57 8.95
C TRP A 69 -7.63 -0.81 8.38
N LYS A 70 -8.60 -1.73 8.33
CA LYS A 70 -8.41 -3.06 7.74
C LYS A 70 -8.09 -2.97 6.25
N LYS A 71 -8.76 -2.06 5.53
CA LYS A 71 -8.54 -1.83 4.10
C LYS A 71 -7.15 -1.26 3.77
N MET A 72 -6.46 -0.63 4.72
CA MET A 72 -5.10 -0.10 4.49
C MET A 72 -4.03 -1.18 4.33
N VAL A 73 -4.25 -2.41 4.83
CA VAL A 73 -3.28 -3.51 4.73
C VAL A 73 -3.01 -3.82 3.26
N GLN A 74 -4.08 -4.06 2.51
CA GLN A 74 -4.01 -4.47 1.11
C GLN A 74 -5.19 -3.87 0.31
N PRO A 75 -5.13 -2.56 -0.02
CA PRO A 75 -6.24 -1.88 -0.67
C PRO A 75 -6.44 -2.28 -2.13
N CYS A 76 -5.37 -2.73 -2.80
CA CYS A 76 -5.36 -3.07 -4.22
C CYS A 76 -5.29 -4.57 -4.50
N GLY A 77 -5.54 -5.42 -3.50
CA GLY A 77 -5.40 -6.87 -3.63
C GLY A 77 -3.94 -7.35 -3.65
N PRO A 78 -3.68 -8.63 -3.95
CA PRO A 78 -2.32 -9.15 -4.10
C PRO A 78 -1.54 -8.39 -5.17
N PRO A 79 -0.23 -8.15 -4.95
CA PRO A 79 0.62 -7.60 -5.99
C PRO A 79 0.58 -8.49 -7.24
N PRO A 80 0.67 -7.92 -8.45
CA PRO A 80 0.80 -8.73 -9.65
C PRO A 80 2.05 -9.62 -9.53
N PRO A 81 2.04 -10.82 -10.10
CA PRO A 81 3.21 -11.66 -10.06
C PRO A 81 4.35 -10.95 -10.80
N THR A 82 5.44 -10.69 -10.09
CA THR A 82 6.70 -10.29 -10.70
C THR A 82 7.27 -11.51 -11.43
N LYS A 83 8.11 -11.30 -12.44
CA LYS A 83 8.80 -12.41 -13.17
C LYS A 83 9.47 -13.41 -12.22
N ASP A 84 9.91 -12.98 -11.05
CA ASP A 84 10.54 -13.83 -10.04
C ASP A 84 9.52 -14.66 -9.25
N ILE A 85 8.31 -14.13 -9.02
CA ILE A 85 7.20 -14.85 -8.41
C ILE A 85 6.66 -15.91 -9.37
N ASP A 86 6.53 -15.57 -10.67
CA ASP A 86 6.15 -16.54 -11.70
C ASP A 86 7.13 -17.72 -11.75
N LYS A 87 8.44 -17.44 -11.68
CA LYS A 87 9.46 -18.49 -11.60
C LYS A 87 9.32 -19.36 -10.35
N ILE A 88 9.11 -18.75 -9.18
CA ILE A 88 8.94 -19.50 -7.92
C ILE A 88 7.66 -20.36 -7.95
N LEU A 89 6.58 -19.86 -8.55
CA LEU A 89 5.34 -20.61 -8.71
C LEU A 89 5.49 -21.78 -9.70
N GLU A 90 6.25 -21.57 -10.78
CA GLU A 90 6.55 -22.63 -11.74
C GLU A 90 7.48 -23.69 -11.11
N GLU A 91 8.50 -23.29 -10.35
CA GLU A 91 9.37 -24.17 -9.57
C GLU A 91 8.56 -25.00 -8.57
N LYS A 92 7.64 -24.39 -7.83
CA LYS A 92 6.74 -25.10 -6.91
C LYS A 92 5.81 -26.09 -7.62
N ARG A 93 5.27 -25.74 -8.78
CA ARG A 93 4.44 -26.66 -9.58
C ARG A 93 5.24 -27.88 -10.01
N LEU A 94 6.49 -27.67 -10.45
CA LEU A 94 7.40 -28.75 -10.85
C LEU A 94 7.80 -29.63 -9.67
N GLU A 95 8.00 -29.05 -8.48
CA GLU A 95 8.26 -29.81 -7.24
C GLU A 95 7.06 -30.68 -6.84
N GLU A 96 5.84 -30.13 -6.92
CA GLU A 96 4.60 -30.86 -6.63
C GLU A 96 4.40 -32.05 -7.60
N GLU A 97 4.66 -31.85 -8.91
CA GLU A 97 4.62 -32.91 -9.92
C GLU A 97 5.67 -34.00 -9.67
N GLN A 98 6.86 -33.65 -9.16
CA GLN A 98 7.91 -34.60 -8.80
C GLN A 98 7.61 -35.38 -7.52
N GLN A 99 6.76 -34.84 -6.65
CA GLN A 99 6.42 -35.45 -5.36
C GLN A 99 5.21 -36.39 -5.45
N GLU A 100 4.42 -36.27 -6.52
CA GLU A 100 3.31 -37.17 -6.85
C GLU A 100 3.71 -38.39 -7.71
N SER A 101 4.96 -38.46 -8.19
CA SER A 101 5.54 -39.63 -8.89
C SER A 101 6.38 -40.51 -7.95
#